data_AF-A0ABD0NK62-F1
#
_entry.id   AF-A0ABD0NK62-F1
#
_cell.length_a   1.000
_cell.length_b   1.000
_cell.length_c   1.000
_cell.angle_alpha   90.00
_cell.angle_beta   90.00
_cell.angle_gamma   90.00
#
_symmetry.space_group_name_H-M   'P 1'
#
loop_
_entity.id
_entity.type
_entity.pdbx_description
1 polymer ?
#
loop_
_entity_poly.entity_id
_entity_poly.type
_entity_poly.pdbx_seq_one_letter_code
_entity_poly.pdbx_strand_id
1 'polypeptide(L)' 'MTWYFNDTLIAEITGDPSKICTDVQCKERFSDRLEVDLFGSLIITNTRMTDSGIYKLKIKSSKNLYTTTSVKSFNVSVT' A
#
# COMPACT_ATOMS: atom_id res chain seq x y z
N MET A 1 -5.00 5.98 -3.33
CA MET A 1 -4.55 4.61 -3.67
C MET A 1 -4.37 3.84 -2.38
N THR A 2 -4.51 2.51 -2.39
CA THR A 2 -4.37 1.68 -1.17
C THR A 2 -3.57 0.42 -1.45
N TRP A 3 -2.65 0.10 -0.57
CA TRP A 3 -1.80 -1.09 -0.61
C TRP A 3 -2.23 -2.09 0.46
N TYR A 4 -2.29 -3.35 0.07
CA TYR A 4 -2.64 -4.47 0.93
C TYR A 4 -1.55 -5.52 0.90
N PHE A 5 -1.27 -6.13 2.04
CA PHE A 5 -0.45 -7.33 2.17
C PHE A 5 -1.33 -8.46 2.71
N ASN A 6 -1.45 -9.57 1.97
CA ASN A 6 -2.31 -10.70 2.33
C ASN A 6 -3.70 -10.25 2.80
N ASP A 7 -4.33 -9.36 2.03
CA ASP A 7 -5.64 -8.74 2.30
C ASP A 7 -5.74 -7.83 3.55
N THR A 8 -4.63 -7.56 4.23
CA THR A 8 -4.53 -6.55 5.29
C THR A 8 -4.07 -5.22 4.70
N LEU A 9 -4.78 -4.12 5.01
CA LEU A 9 -4.36 -2.76 4.59
C LEU A 9 -3.05 -2.40 5.29
N ILE A 10 -2.04 -1.99 4.50
CA ILE A 10 -0.71 -1.61 5.00
C ILE A 10 -0.32 -0.18 4.65
N ALA A 11 -0.87 0.37 3.57
CA ALA A 11 -0.67 1.78 3.23
C ALA A 11 -1.90 2.37 2.55
N GLU A 12 -2.25 3.61 2.88
CA GLU A 12 -3.22 4.42 2.16
C GLU A 12 -2.59 5.75 1.75
N ILE A 13 -2.70 6.05 0.46
CA ILE A 13 -2.22 7.27 -0.17
C ILE A 13 -3.46 8.07 -0.54
N THR A 14 -3.81 9.04 0.28
CA THR A 14 -4.86 10.02 -0.09
C THR A 14 -4.24 11.13 -0.94
N GLY A 15 -5.05 11.95 -1.62
CA GLY A 15 -4.55 13.01 -2.51
C GLY A 15 -3.67 14.07 -1.83
N ASP A 16 -3.49 13.97 -0.51
CA ASP A 16 -2.57 14.76 0.30
C ASP A 16 -1.40 13.85 0.75
N PRO A 17 -0.16 14.07 0.26
CA PRO A 17 1.01 13.27 0.63
C PRO A 17 1.32 13.31 2.13
N SER A 18 0.83 14.31 2.86
CA SER A 18 1.00 14.42 4.32
C SER A 18 0.12 13.45 5.12
N LYS A 19 -0.81 12.75 4.45
CA LYS A 19 -1.74 11.78 5.05
C LYS A 19 -1.48 10.36 4.55
N ILE A 20 -0.21 10.02 4.32
CA ILE A 20 0.22 8.63 4.14
C ILE A 20 0.09 7.97 5.52
N CYS A 21 -0.96 7.17 5.72
CA CYS A 21 -1.29 6.43 6.95
C CYS A 21 -1.01 7.19 8.26
N THR A 22 -2.04 7.86 8.79
CA THR A 22 -2.02 8.16 10.22
C THR A 22 -2.20 6.85 10.99
N ASP A 23 -1.32 6.66 11.98
CA ASP A 23 -1.11 5.54 12.94
C ASP A 23 -2.35 4.72 13.35
N VAL A 24 -3.54 5.31 13.24
CA VAL A 24 -4.83 4.73 13.64
C VAL A 24 -5.47 3.82 12.57
N GLN A 25 -5.14 3.98 11.28
CA GLN A 25 -5.79 3.26 10.17
C GLN A 25 -5.00 2.08 9.60
N CYS A 26 -3.68 2.05 9.78
CA CYS A 26 -2.81 1.07 9.15
C CYS A 26 -2.15 0.23 10.24
N LYS A 27 -2.37 -1.09 10.22
CA LYS A 27 -1.74 -2.00 11.18
C LYS A 27 -0.22 -1.87 11.05
N GLU A 28 0.46 -1.61 12.16
CA GLU A 28 1.92 -1.47 12.35
C GLU A 28 2.76 -2.71 11.98
N ARG A 29 2.42 -3.47 10.93
CA ARG A 29 3.22 -4.63 10.51
C ARG A 29 4.60 -4.23 10.00
N PHE A 30 4.69 -3.04 9.41
CA PHE A 30 5.90 -2.50 8.81
C PHE A 30 6.33 -1.17 9.44
N SER A 31 5.96 -0.90 10.71
CA SER A 31 6.42 0.29 11.42
C SER A 31 7.94 0.43 11.29
N ASP A 32 8.37 1.65 11.00
CA ASP A 32 9.75 2.09 10.72
C ASP A 32 10.43 1.58 9.43
N ARG A 33 9.77 0.74 8.63
CA ARG A 33 10.36 0.17 7.39
C ARG A 33 9.58 0.46 6.12
N LEU A 34 8.38 1.02 6.25
CA LEU A 34 7.48 1.29 5.12
C LEU A 34 7.54 2.77 4.75
N GLU A 35 7.92 3.03 3.51
CA GLU A 35 7.91 4.35 2.90
C GLU A 35 7.02 4.31 1.66
N VAL A 36 6.41 5.45 1.34
CA VAL A 36 5.60 5.63 0.15
C VAL A 36 6.14 6.82 -0.62
N ASP A 37 6.48 6.60 -1.88
CA ASP A 37 6.95 7.65 -2.77
C ASP A 37 5.78 8.50 -3.32
N LEU A 38 6.08 9.73 -3.74
CA LEU A 38 5.15 10.70 -4.32
C LEU A 38 4.38 10.14 -5.53
N PHE A 39 4.97 9.22 -6.27
CA PHE A 39 4.35 8.56 -7.44
C PHE A 39 3.51 7.32 -7.08
N GLY A 40 3.40 6.99 -5.79
CA GLY A 40 2.59 5.87 -5.30
C GLY A 40 3.33 4.54 -5.21
N SER A 41 4.66 4.55 -5.32
CA SER A 41 5.51 3.37 -5.10
C SER A 41 5.52 3.01 -3.62
N LEU A 42 5.32 1.73 -3.31
CA LEU A 42 5.51 1.19 -1.97
C LEU A 42 6.97 0.76 -1.83
N ILE A 43 7.67 1.32 -0.86
CA ILE A 43 9.06 1.00 -0.55
C ILE A 43 9.06 0.31 0.83
N ILE A 44 9.62 -0.90 0.88
CA ILE A 44 9.82 -1.63 2.15
C ILE A 44 11.31 -1.83 2.30
N THR A 45 11.90 -1.19 3.30
CA THR A 45 13.32 -1.31 3.61
C THR A 45 13.56 -2.47 4.58
N ASN A 46 14.79 -2.99 4.62
CA ASN A 46 15.20 -4.05 5.54
C ASN A 46 14.22 -5.24 5.55
N THR A 47 13.92 -5.78 4.36
CA THR A 47 12.95 -6.87 4.16
C THR A 47 13.39 -8.16 4.86
N ARG A 48 12.41 -8.93 5.35
CA ARG A 48 12.61 -10.23 6.00
C ARG A 48 11.87 -11.31 5.22
N MET A 49 12.25 -12.59 5.40
CA MET A 49 11.51 -13.71 4.79
C MET A 49 10.00 -13.68 5.11
N THR A 50 9.61 -13.16 6.27
CA THR A 50 8.21 -12.97 6.73
C THR A 50 7.43 -11.90 5.98
N ASP A 51 8.11 -11.08 5.18
CA ASP A 51 7.52 -10.05 4.33
C ASP A 51 7.16 -10.61 2.93
N SER A 52 7.49 -11.88 2.66
CA SER A 52 7.01 -12.59 1.48
C SER A 52 5.49 -12.77 1.53
N GLY A 53 4.84 -12.61 0.38
CA GLY A 53 3.39 -12.75 0.28
C GLY A 53 2.80 -11.99 -0.90
N ILE A 54 1.47 -11.87 -0.88
CA ILE A 54 0.72 -11.19 -1.94
C ILE A 54 0.52 -9.74 -1.57
N TYR A 55 1.05 -8.85 -2.41
CA TYR A 55 0.82 -7.41 -2.32
C TYR A 55 -0.24 -7.02 -3.35
N LYS A 56 -1.26 -6.26 -2.94
CA LYS A 56 -2.31 -5.77 -3.83
C LYS A 56 -2.36 -4.24 -3.78
N LEU A 57 -2.24 -3.60 -4.95
CA LEU A 57 -2.46 -2.18 -5.14
C LEU A 57 -3.87 -1.96 -5.67
N LYS A 58 -4.70 -1.21 -4.93
CA LYS A 58 -6.02 -0.75 -5.38
C LYS A 58 -5.98 0.75 -5.67
N ILE A 59 -6.28 1.11 -6.91
CA ILE A 59 -6.36 2.49 -7.39
C ILE A 59 -7.82 2.80 -7.68
N LYS A 60 -8.41 3.68 -6.87
CA LYS A 60 -9.74 4.25 -7.13
C LYS A 60 -9.55 5.54 -7.91
N SER A 61 -10.22 5.64 -9.06
CA SER A 61 -10.27 6.85 -9.86
C SER A 61 -11.73 7.21 -10.10
N SER A 62 -12.09 8.46 -9.80
CA SER A 62 -13.44 8.97 -9.96
C SER A 62 -13.45 10.01 -11.08
N LYS A 63 -14.28 9.81 -12.09
CA LYS A 63 -14.47 10.76 -13.19
C LYS A 63 -15.96 10.98 -13.39
N ASN A 64 -16.43 12.19 -13.09
CA ASN A 64 -17.86 12.54 -13.07
C ASN A 64 -18.66 11.57 -12.17
N LEU A 65 -19.64 10.86 -12.73
CA LEU A 65 -20.52 9.92 -12.03
C LEU A 65 -19.93 8.50 -11.91
N TYR A 66 -18.78 8.23 -12.53
CA TYR A 66 -18.20 6.90 -12.58
C TYR A 66 -17.01 6.78 -11.64
N THR A 67 -17.04 5.74 -10.80
CA THR A 67 -15.90 5.35 -9.97
C THR A 67 -15.35 4.03 -10.51
N THR A 68 -14.12 4.04 -11.00
CA THR A 68 -13.42 2.84 -11.45
C THR A 68 -12.39 2.44 -10.41
N THR A 69 -12.36 1.15 -10.06
CA THR A 69 -11.33 0.59 -9.18
C THR A 69 -10.47 -0.40 -9.98
N SER A 70 -9.20 -0.07 -10.13
CA SER A 70 -8.20 -0.99 -10.70
C SER A 70 -7.47 -1.70 -9.57
N VAL A 71 -7.28 -3.01 -9.71
CA VAL A 71 -6.53 -3.84 -8.75
C VAL A 71 -5.36 -4.49 -9.47
N LYS A 72 -4.15 -4.31 -8.92
CA LYS A 72 -2.94 -4.97 -9.38
C LYS A 72 -2.36 -5.82 -8.24
N SER A 73 -2.05 -7.07 -8.53
CA SER A 73 -1.51 -8.01 -7.54
C SER A 73 -0.07 -8.38 -7.89
N PHE A 74 0.77 -8.49 -6.86
CA PHE A 74 2.18 -8.84 -6.95
C PHE A 74 2.44 -9.98 -5.98
N ASN A 75 3.05 -11.07 -6.47
CA ASN A 75 3.55 -12.14 -5.62
C ASN A 75 5.03 -11.87 -5.35
N VAL A 76 5.39 -11.62 -4.08
CA VAL A 76 6.74 -11.23 -3.68
C VAL A 76 7.33 -12.31 -2.79
N SER A 77 8.54 -12.75 -3.11
CA SER A 77 9.33 -13.67 -2.30
C SER A 77 10.64 -12.98 -1.91
N VAL A 78 10.95 -12.99 -0.62
CA VAL A 78 12.22 -12.52 -0.06
C VAL A 78 13.04 -13.75 0.28
N THR A 79 14.28 -13.83 -0.24
CA THR A 79 15.21 -14.95 -0.04
C THR A 79 16.49 -14.46 0.63
#